data_AF-A0A378V331-F1
#
_entry.id   AF-A0A378V331-F1
#
_cell.length_a   1.000
_cell.length_b   1.000
_cell.length_c   1.000
_cell.angle_alpha   90.00
_cell.angle_beta   90.00
_cell.angle_gamma   90.00
#
_symmetry.space_group_name_H-M   'P 1'
#
loop_
_entity.id
_entity.type
_entity.pdbx_description
1 polymer ?
#
loop_
_entity_poly.entity_id
_entity_poly.type
_entity_poly.pdbx_seq_one_letter_code
_entity_poly.pdbx_strand_id
1 'polypeptide(L)'
;MGLEFNGDELRKKSAQLSKLAAERAEHERRVAEIAVELAGTWSGTSGSAVQSALSNYLTQASDVRREELDMSHLLSQAIAAYEGTDADAAGSLAQSMNI
;
A
#
# COMPACT_ATOMS: atom_id res chain seq x y z
N MET A 1 8.32 23.92 -23.12
CA MET A 1 7.31 23.84 -22.04
C MET A 1 6.74 22.43 -21.98
N GLY A 2 7.48 21.45 -21.45
CA GLY A 2 7.04 20.03 -21.49
C GLY A 2 7.56 19.14 -20.36
N LEU A 3 8.21 19.72 -19.34
CA LEU A 3 8.76 18.97 -18.21
C LEU A 3 7.93 19.21 -16.93
N GLU A 4 7.61 20.46 -16.59
CA GLU A 4 6.81 20.77 -15.37
C GLU A 4 5.46 20.01 -15.27
N PHE A 5 4.81 19.73 -16.41
CA PHE A 5 3.52 19.00 -16.44
C PHE A 5 3.64 17.52 -15.98
N ASN A 6 4.82 16.92 -16.00
CA ASN A 6 5.01 15.50 -15.66
C ASN A 6 5.33 15.28 -14.16
N GLY A 7 6.10 16.19 -13.55
CA GLY A 7 6.46 16.11 -12.12
C GLY A 7 5.28 16.40 -11.20
N ASP A 8 4.45 17.41 -11.52
CA ASP A 8 3.28 17.76 -10.72
C ASP A 8 2.21 16.65 -10.73
N GLU A 9 1.94 16.06 -11.89
CA GLU A 9 1.02 14.92 -12.00
C GLU A 9 1.58 13.66 -11.31
N LEU A 10 2.90 13.43 -11.35
CA LEU A 10 3.54 12.34 -10.60
C LEU A 10 3.37 12.51 -9.08
N ARG A 11 3.62 13.71 -8.55
CA ARG A 11 3.39 14.02 -7.11
C ARG A 11 1.93 13.83 -6.73
N LYS A 12 1.01 14.30 -7.55
CA LYS A 12 -0.43 14.16 -7.31
C LYS A 12 -0.85 12.68 -7.28
N LYS A 13 -0.40 11.87 -8.24
CA LYS A 13 -0.68 10.42 -8.25
C LYS A 13 -0.04 9.69 -7.07
N SER A 14 1.19 10.04 -6.71
CA SER A 14 1.86 9.50 -5.52
C SER A 14 1.09 9.83 -4.23
N ALA A 15 0.62 11.07 -4.08
CA ALA A 15 -0.21 11.47 -2.94
C ALA A 15 -1.56 10.74 -2.91
N GLN A 16 -2.19 10.53 -4.08
CA GLN A 16 -3.43 9.75 -4.19
C GLN A 16 -3.23 8.29 -3.77
N LEU A 17 -2.14 7.64 -4.21
CA LEU A 17 -1.80 6.28 -3.80
C LEU A 17 -1.51 6.18 -2.31
N SER A 18 -0.76 7.13 -1.75
CA SER A 18 -0.50 7.19 -0.30
C SER A 18 -1.79 7.32 0.51
N LYS A 19 -2.75 8.13 0.03
CA LYS A 19 -4.08 8.25 0.65
C LYS A 19 -4.86 6.94 0.58
N LEU A 20 -4.86 6.27 -0.57
CA LEU A 20 -5.53 4.98 -0.75
C LEU A 20 -4.94 3.90 0.17
N ALA A 21 -3.62 3.84 0.30
CA ALA A 21 -2.92 2.91 1.19
C ALA A 21 -3.29 3.16 2.67
N ALA A 22 -3.38 4.43 3.08
CA ALA A 22 -3.83 4.79 4.42
C ALA A 22 -5.30 4.39 4.69
N GLU A 23 -6.19 4.63 3.72
CA GLU A 23 -7.61 4.22 3.81
C GLU A 23 -7.75 2.69 3.91
N ARG A 24 -6.96 1.93 3.15
CA ARG A 24 -6.92 0.47 3.22
C ARG A 24 -6.36 -0.04 4.54
N ALA A 25 -5.30 0.56 5.05
CA ALA A 25 -4.74 0.20 6.33
C ALA A 25 -5.76 0.39 7.49
N GLU A 26 -6.54 1.47 7.45
CA GLU A 26 -7.63 1.71 8.40
C GLU A 26 -8.78 0.70 8.21
N HIS A 27 -9.14 0.37 6.96
CA HIS A 27 -10.14 -0.67 6.69
C HIS A 27 -9.73 -2.02 7.27
N GLU A 28 -8.48 -2.45 7.06
CA GLU A 28 -7.95 -3.68 7.66
C GLU A 28 -8.00 -3.67 9.19
N ARG A 29 -7.65 -2.53 9.81
CA ARG A 29 -7.72 -2.36 11.27
C ARG A 29 -9.14 -2.59 11.78
N ARG A 30 -10.14 -2.00 11.12
CA ARG A 30 -11.56 -2.16 11.47
C ARG A 30 -12.05 -3.59 11.27
N VAL A 31 -11.62 -4.26 10.20
CA VAL A 31 -11.98 -5.66 9.97
C VAL A 31 -11.40 -6.55 11.07
N ALA A 32 -10.16 -6.30 11.51
CA ALA A 32 -9.56 -7.02 12.62
C ALA A 32 -10.27 -6.75 13.96
N GLU A 33 -10.71 -5.52 14.22
CA GLU A 33 -11.49 -5.18 15.42
C GLU A 33 -12.83 -5.92 15.45
N ILE A 34 -13.60 -5.83 14.36
CA ILE A 34 -14.90 -6.53 14.20
C ILE A 34 -14.72 -8.04 14.39
N ALA A 35 -13.65 -8.59 13.85
CA ALA A 35 -13.33 -9.99 14.00
C ALA A 35 -13.08 -10.42 15.45
N VAL A 36 -12.32 -9.63 16.21
CA VAL A 36 -12.04 -9.91 17.62
C VAL A 36 -13.34 -9.86 18.43
N GLU A 37 -14.20 -8.86 18.16
CA GLU A 37 -15.53 -8.76 18.79
C GLU A 37 -16.39 -9.99 18.51
N LEU A 38 -16.39 -10.47 17.26
CA LEU A 38 -17.20 -11.60 16.83
C LEU A 38 -16.63 -12.97 17.25
N ALA A 39 -15.31 -13.09 17.42
CA ALA A 39 -14.66 -14.35 17.78
C ALA A 39 -15.17 -14.92 19.12
N GLY A 40 -15.60 -14.07 20.05
CA GLY A 40 -16.22 -14.50 21.32
C GLY A 40 -17.65 -15.05 21.17
N THR A 41 -18.29 -14.84 20.02
CA THR A 41 -19.69 -15.21 19.76
C THR A 41 -19.84 -16.42 18.86
N TRP A 42 -18.78 -16.78 18.12
CA TRP A 42 -18.82 -17.82 17.11
C TRP A 42 -18.27 -19.14 17.64
N SER A 43 -19.14 -20.16 17.68
CA SER A 43 -18.79 -21.52 18.07
C SER A 43 -19.19 -22.54 17.01
N GLY A 44 -18.58 -23.73 17.06
CA GLY A 44 -18.82 -24.80 16.09
C GLY A 44 -18.22 -24.55 14.70
N THR A 45 -18.54 -25.43 13.74
CA THR A 45 -17.94 -25.46 12.40
C THR A 45 -18.06 -24.14 11.63
N SER A 46 -19.20 -23.46 11.75
CA SER A 46 -19.41 -22.16 11.09
C SER A 46 -18.50 -21.08 11.67
N GLY A 47 -18.25 -21.08 12.98
CA GLY A 47 -17.34 -20.13 13.60
C GLY A 47 -15.88 -20.30 13.13
N SER A 48 -15.43 -21.55 13.04
CA SER A 48 -14.10 -21.86 12.49
C SER A 48 -13.94 -21.46 11.03
N ALA A 49 -15.00 -21.61 10.23
CA ALA A 49 -14.99 -21.19 8.82
C ALA A 49 -14.84 -19.66 8.68
N VAL A 50 -15.55 -18.87 9.50
CA VAL A 50 -15.43 -17.41 9.42
C VAL A 50 -14.08 -16.93 9.96
N GLN A 51 -13.56 -17.53 11.04
CA GLN A 51 -12.20 -17.25 11.53
C GLN A 51 -11.14 -17.52 10.46
N SER A 52 -11.28 -18.62 9.72
CA SER A 52 -10.36 -18.96 8.61
C SER A 52 -10.47 -17.97 7.46
N ALA A 53 -11.70 -17.62 7.04
CA ALA A 53 -11.93 -16.65 5.97
C ALA A 53 -11.36 -15.27 6.31
N LEU A 54 -11.52 -14.83 7.56
CA LEU A 54 -10.95 -13.59 8.06
C LEU A 54 -9.42 -13.64 8.10
N SER A 55 -8.83 -14.72 8.63
CA SER A 55 -7.37 -14.85 8.67
C SER A 55 -6.76 -14.79 7.26
N ASN A 56 -7.42 -15.42 6.29
CA ASN A 56 -7.04 -15.33 4.88
C ASN A 56 -7.20 -13.91 4.32
N TYR A 57 -8.27 -13.20 4.68
CA TYR A 57 -8.46 -11.81 4.27
C TYR A 57 -7.36 -10.90 4.84
N LEU A 58 -7.08 -10.97 6.13
CA LEU A 58 -6.06 -10.14 6.79
C LEU A 58 -4.65 -10.43 6.25
N THR A 59 -4.37 -11.69 5.89
CA THR A 59 -3.11 -12.06 5.23
C THR A 59 -2.99 -11.39 3.87
N GLN A 60 -3.99 -11.55 3.00
CA GLN A 60 -4.01 -10.93 1.67
C GLN A 60 -3.94 -9.40 1.74
N ALA A 61 -4.67 -8.80 2.68
CA ALA A 61 -4.66 -7.36 2.85
C ALA A 61 -3.29 -6.86 3.32
N SER A 62 -2.62 -7.59 4.22
CA SER A 62 -1.24 -7.29 4.60
C SER A 62 -0.25 -7.38 3.43
N ASP A 63 -0.41 -8.34 2.52
CA ASP A 63 0.46 -8.46 1.36
C ASP A 63 0.26 -7.28 0.39
N VAL A 64 -0.99 -6.93 0.12
CA VAL A 64 -1.34 -5.75 -0.68
C VAL A 64 -0.79 -4.46 -0.06
N ARG A 65 -0.85 -4.31 1.27
CA ARG A 65 -0.26 -3.15 1.95
C ARG A 65 1.26 -3.06 1.70
N ARG A 66 1.99 -4.18 1.68
CA ARG A 66 3.43 -4.17 1.38
C ARG A 66 3.69 -3.68 -0.04
N GLU A 67 2.95 -4.21 -1.02
CA GLU A 67 3.06 -3.78 -2.42
C GLU A 67 2.77 -2.28 -2.60
N GLU A 68 1.76 -1.76 -1.88
CA GLU A 68 1.40 -0.33 -1.89
C GLU A 68 2.50 0.56 -1.29
N LEU A 69 3.14 0.11 -0.20
CA LEU A 69 4.27 0.80 0.41
C LEU A 69 5.49 0.81 -0.51
N ASP A 70 5.79 -0.33 -1.14
CA ASP A 70 6.90 -0.45 -2.09
C ASP A 70 6.67 0.46 -3.30
N MET A 71 5.45 0.48 -3.85
CA MET A 71 5.10 1.37 -4.96
C MET A 71 5.20 2.85 -4.56
N SER A 72 4.76 3.21 -3.35
CA SER A 72 4.89 4.57 -2.82
C SER A 72 6.36 4.99 -2.66
N HIS A 73 7.22 4.06 -2.25
CA HIS A 73 8.66 4.28 -2.16
C HIS A 73 9.28 4.51 -3.55
N LEU A 74 8.95 3.67 -4.53
CA LEU A 74 9.41 3.82 -5.91
C LEU A 74 8.98 5.16 -6.52
N LEU A 75 7.73 5.58 -6.29
CA LEU A 75 7.24 6.87 -6.77
C LEU A 75 7.96 8.04 -6.10
N SER A 76 8.28 7.92 -4.81
CA SER A 76 9.04 8.95 -4.09
C SER A 76 10.47 9.08 -4.64
N GLN A 77 11.13 7.96 -4.94
CA GLN A 77 12.43 7.96 -5.62
C GLN A 77 12.34 8.57 -7.02
N ALA A 78 11.28 8.25 -7.78
CA ALA A 78 11.06 8.81 -9.11
C ALA A 78 10.87 10.33 -9.08
N ILE A 79 10.15 10.86 -8.08
CA ILE A 79 9.99 12.30 -7.88
C ILE A 79 11.34 12.95 -7.55
N ALA A 80 12.12 12.38 -6.62
CA ALA A 80 13.43 12.90 -6.24
C ALA A 80 14.43 12.89 -7.41
N ALA A 81 14.45 11.81 -8.19
CA ALA A 81 15.25 11.71 -9.40
C ALA A 81 14.83 12.75 -10.46
N TYR A 82 13.52 12.94 -10.64
CA TYR A 82 12.95 13.88 -11.61
C TYR A 82 13.28 15.33 -11.28
N GLU A 83 13.25 15.69 -10.00
CA GLU A 83 13.56 17.04 -9.53
C GLU A 83 15.05 17.37 -9.60
N GLY A 84 15.91 16.41 -10.00
CA GLY A 84 17.35 16.59 -10.07
C GLY A 84 17.99 16.84 -8.70
N THR A 85 17.23 16.59 -7.62
CA THR A 85 17.65 16.84 -6.25
C THR A 85 18.46 15.68 -5.69
N ASP A 86 18.43 14.51 -6.32
CA ASP A 86 19.16 13.33 -5.85
C ASP A 86 19.62 12.40 -7.00
N ALA A 87 20.91 12.46 -7.32
CA ALA A 87 21.53 11.60 -8.34
C ALA A 87 21.56 10.11 -7.93
N ASP A 88 21.53 9.82 -6.62
CA ASP A 88 21.49 8.46 -6.08
C ASP A 88 20.07 7.87 -6.17
N ALA A 89 19.04 8.71 -6.05
CA ALA A 89 17.65 8.30 -6.30
C ALA A 89 17.40 7.92 -7.76
N ALA A 90 18.04 8.60 -8.71
CA ALA A 90 17.97 8.24 -10.13
C ALA A 90 18.61 6.88 -10.42
N GLY A 91 19.76 6.58 -9.79
CA GLY A 91 20.41 5.28 -9.88
C GLY A 91 19.60 4.15 -9.25
N SER A 92 19.04 4.39 -8.06
CA SER A 92 18.19 3.43 -7.33
C SER A 92 16.90 3.13 -8.09
N LEU A 93 16.27 4.15 -8.68
CA LEU A 93 15.11 3.98 -9.55
C LEU A 93 15.47 3.14 -10.78
N ALA A 94 16.55 3.49 -11.49
CA ALA A 94 16.97 2.75 -12.68
C ALA A 94 17.26 1.28 -12.37
N GLN A 95 17.83 0.98 -11.20
CA GLN A 95 18.09 -0.38 -10.75
C GLN A 95 16.81 -1.12 -10.35
N SER A 96 15.87 -0.44 -9.68
CA SER A 96 14.56 -1.00 -9.29
C SER A 96 13.63 -1.26 -10.49
N MET A 97 13.80 -0.49 -11.57
CA MET A 97 13.06 -0.65 -12.83
C MET A 97 13.69 -1.69 -13.78
N ASN A 98 14.91 -2.17 -13.49
CA ASN A 98 15.62 -3.17 -14.31
C ASN A 98 15.36 -4.61 -13.85
N ILE A 99 14.18 -4.86 -13.30
CA ILE A 99 13.59 -6.19 -13.10
C ILE A 99 12.91 -6.59 -14.40
#